data_AF-A0A3D4JX71-F1
#
_entry.id   AF-A0A3D4JX71-F1
#
_cell.length_a   1.000
_cell.length_b   1.000
_cell.length_c   1.000
_cell.angle_alpha   90.00
_cell.angle_beta   90.00
_cell.angle_gamma   90.00
#
_symmetry.space_group_name_H-M   'P 1'
#
loop_
_entity.id
_entity.type
_entity.pdbx_description
1 polymer ?
#
loop_
_entity_poly.entity_id
_entity_poly.type
_entity_poly.pdbx_seq_one_letter_code
_entity_poly.pdbx_strand_id
1 'polypeptide(L)'
;MKKITTLLLFSLGTYAFQAQSFIQAYQNRANLVTQTNITTLLQEFGNLGVKTTGSAANTNALNWLKAKYQSYGYTASQIVEDPFTFGSSTSSKNLIITKTGTVYPNTYVIICGHYDTITGPGVSDNGSGTSIILEAARILKDVPTEYSIKFIHFSGEEQGLQGSAHYVNSVVFQNSVRQLNIKLVFNLDQV
;
A
#
# COMPACT_ATOMS: atom_id res chain seq x y z
N MET A 1 -24.28 71.96 -12.67
CA MET A 1 -24.00 70.69 -13.37
C MET A 1 -22.94 69.92 -12.58
N LYS A 2 -23.33 68.89 -11.83
CA LYS A 2 -22.43 68.04 -11.05
C LYS A 2 -21.78 67.03 -11.99
N LYS A 3 -20.44 66.97 -12.06
CA LYS A 3 -19.73 65.83 -12.66
C LYS A 3 -19.08 65.03 -11.53
N ILE A 4 -19.50 63.77 -11.46
CA ILE A 4 -19.13 62.77 -10.47
C ILE A 4 -17.74 62.26 -10.79
N THR A 5 -16.82 62.35 -9.84
CA THR A 5 -15.48 61.75 -9.93
C THR A 5 -15.57 60.29 -9.47
N THR A 6 -15.52 59.35 -10.42
CA THR A 6 -15.49 57.91 -10.12
C THR A 6 -14.09 57.52 -9.67
N LEU A 7 -13.92 57.15 -8.40
CA LEU A 7 -12.70 56.57 -7.86
C LEU A 7 -12.77 55.04 -8.05
N LEU A 8 -11.99 54.48 -8.98
CA LEU A 8 -11.81 53.04 -9.11
C LEU A 8 -10.81 52.55 -8.05
N LEU A 9 -11.32 51.89 -7.01
CA LEU A 9 -10.50 51.10 -6.09
C LEU A 9 -10.12 49.78 -6.76
N PHE A 10 -8.87 49.67 -7.22
CA PHE A 10 -8.26 48.39 -7.57
C PHE A 10 -7.83 47.68 -6.28
N SER A 11 -8.63 46.73 -5.80
CA SER A 11 -8.19 45.76 -4.80
C SER A 11 -7.30 44.71 -5.50
N LEU A 12 -5.99 44.92 -5.52
CA LEU A 12 -5.03 43.86 -5.83
C LEU A 12 -5.03 42.87 -4.65
N GLY A 13 -5.85 41.82 -4.76
CA GLY A 13 -5.74 40.66 -3.88
C GLY A 13 -4.42 39.95 -4.16
N THR A 14 -3.47 40.02 -3.22
CA THR A 14 -2.25 39.21 -3.26
C THR A 14 -2.61 37.77 -2.98
N TYR A 15 -2.84 36.98 -4.03
CA TYR A 15 -2.87 35.53 -3.92
C TYR A 15 -1.43 35.07 -3.66
N ALA A 16 -1.10 34.82 -2.40
CA ALA A 16 0.15 34.16 -2.05
C ALA A 16 0.05 32.70 -2.53
N PHE A 17 0.67 32.41 -3.68
CA PHE A 17 0.97 31.04 -4.07
C PHE A 17 1.94 30.46 -3.03
N GLN A 18 1.41 29.75 -2.06
CA GLN A 18 2.21 28.91 -1.18
C GLN A 18 2.70 27.72 -2.03
N ALA A 19 3.86 27.88 -2.66
CA ALA A 19 4.56 26.74 -3.24
C ALA A 19 4.91 25.76 -2.11
N GLN A 20 4.80 24.46 -2.38
CA GLN A 20 5.25 23.43 -1.44
C GLN A 20 6.72 23.70 -1.09
N SER A 21 7.03 23.88 0.20
CA SER A 21 8.42 23.96 0.63
C SER A 21 9.08 22.61 0.42
N PHE A 22 10.31 22.63 -0.12
CA PHE A 22 11.11 21.43 -0.23
C PHE A 22 11.45 20.91 1.17
N ILE A 23 11.14 19.64 1.43
CA ILE A 23 11.42 18.99 2.71
C ILE A 23 12.55 17.99 2.49
N GLN A 24 13.75 18.34 2.94
CA GLN A 24 14.97 17.52 2.77
C GLN A 24 14.79 16.09 3.32
N ALA A 25 14.03 15.92 4.41
CA ALA A 25 13.74 14.61 4.96
C ALA A 25 13.00 13.69 3.98
N TYR A 26 12.16 14.24 3.08
CA TYR A 26 11.46 13.45 2.07
C TYR A 26 12.41 13.03 0.96
N GLN A 27 13.29 13.94 0.50
CA GLN A 27 14.34 13.61 -0.47
C GLN A 27 15.28 12.53 0.07
N ASN A 28 15.71 12.64 1.34
CA ASN A 28 16.60 11.65 1.95
C ASN A 28 15.97 10.25 1.93
N ARG A 29 14.66 10.15 2.18
CA ARG A 29 13.94 8.87 2.13
C ARG A 29 13.78 8.37 0.70
N ALA A 30 13.47 9.24 -0.25
CA ALA A 30 13.40 8.87 -1.66
C ALA A 30 14.75 8.34 -2.17
N ASN A 31 15.86 8.94 -1.73
CA ASN A 31 17.21 8.51 -2.06
C ASN A 31 17.61 7.14 -1.44
N LEU A 32 16.83 6.60 -0.50
CA LEU A 32 17.07 5.25 0.05
C LEU A 32 16.55 4.15 -0.87
N VAL A 33 15.74 4.48 -1.88
CA VAL A 33 15.31 3.54 -2.92
C VAL A 33 16.51 3.21 -3.79
N THR A 34 16.78 1.91 -3.99
CA THR A 34 17.85 1.47 -4.88
C THR A 34 17.32 0.56 -5.97
N GLN A 35 17.83 0.73 -7.20
CA GLN A 35 17.51 -0.16 -8.31
C GLN A 35 17.87 -1.61 -7.98
N THR A 36 18.98 -1.83 -7.26
CA THR A 36 19.42 -3.16 -6.83
C THR A 36 18.37 -3.85 -5.99
N ASN A 37 17.83 -3.19 -4.96
CA ASN A 37 16.78 -3.79 -4.11
C ASN A 37 15.55 -4.18 -4.93
N ILE A 38 15.08 -3.28 -5.79
CA ILE A 38 13.90 -3.53 -6.64
C ILE A 38 14.14 -4.70 -7.58
N THR A 39 15.26 -4.72 -8.30
CA THR A 39 15.59 -5.82 -9.22
C THR A 39 15.72 -7.15 -8.48
N THR A 40 16.32 -7.17 -7.29
CA THR A 40 16.40 -8.38 -6.46
C THR A 40 15.01 -8.87 -6.04
N LEU A 41 14.13 -7.98 -5.57
CA LEU A 41 12.76 -8.36 -5.20
C LEU A 41 11.97 -8.89 -6.40
N LEU A 42 12.10 -8.26 -7.57
CA LEU A 42 11.46 -8.70 -8.81
C LEU A 42 11.94 -10.08 -9.27
N GLN A 43 13.24 -10.32 -9.21
CA GLN A 43 13.84 -11.62 -9.56
C GLN A 43 13.38 -12.71 -8.60
N GLU A 44 13.44 -12.46 -7.28
CA GLU A 44 12.96 -13.41 -6.28
C GLU A 44 11.46 -13.69 -6.44
N PHE A 45 10.64 -12.67 -6.66
CA PHE A 45 9.21 -12.82 -6.88
C PHE A 45 8.90 -13.65 -8.14
N GLY A 46 9.61 -13.38 -9.23
CA GLY A 46 9.51 -14.16 -10.47
C GLY A 46 9.93 -15.62 -10.29
N ASN A 47 10.98 -15.88 -9.52
CA ASN A 47 11.49 -17.23 -9.25
C ASN A 47 10.52 -18.11 -8.44
N LEU A 48 9.51 -17.51 -7.79
CA LEU A 48 8.43 -18.25 -7.13
C LEU A 48 7.45 -18.90 -8.12
N GLY A 49 7.60 -18.66 -9.43
CA GLY A 49 6.77 -19.25 -10.48
C GLY A 49 5.40 -18.60 -10.60
N VAL A 50 4.42 -19.35 -11.11
CA VAL A 50 3.04 -18.87 -11.26
C VAL A 50 2.29 -19.02 -9.93
N LYS A 51 1.80 -17.91 -9.39
CA LYS A 51 1.27 -17.79 -8.01
C LYS A 51 -0.25 -17.80 -8.00
N THR A 52 -0.88 -18.66 -8.80
CA THR A 52 -2.34 -18.79 -8.87
C THR A 52 -2.92 -18.99 -7.48
N THR A 53 -3.94 -18.22 -7.13
CA THR A 53 -4.55 -18.24 -5.79
C THR A 53 -4.94 -19.65 -5.36
N GLY A 54 -4.58 -20.01 -4.12
CA GLY A 54 -4.79 -21.35 -3.56
C GLY A 54 -3.77 -22.40 -3.98
N SER A 55 -2.84 -22.10 -4.87
CA SER A 55 -1.73 -23.00 -5.20
C SER A 55 -0.64 -23.01 -4.12
N ALA A 56 0.23 -24.03 -4.17
CA ALA A 56 1.43 -24.09 -3.34
C ALA A 56 2.38 -22.90 -3.61
N ALA A 57 2.51 -22.45 -4.86
CA ALA A 57 3.33 -21.30 -5.22
C ALA A 57 2.79 -20.00 -4.62
N ASN A 58 1.47 -19.82 -4.57
CA ASN A 58 0.85 -18.70 -3.88
C ASN A 58 1.15 -18.74 -2.36
N THR A 59 1.06 -19.91 -1.73
CA THR A 59 1.46 -20.09 -0.32
C THR A 59 2.95 -19.78 -0.10
N ASN A 60 3.82 -20.19 -1.03
CA ASN A 60 5.25 -19.88 -0.98
C ASN A 60 5.51 -18.37 -1.10
N ALA A 61 4.74 -17.68 -1.93
CA ALA A 61 4.82 -16.23 -2.06
C ALA A 61 4.38 -15.48 -0.79
N LEU A 62 3.29 -15.92 -0.15
CA LEU A 62 2.87 -15.41 1.15
C LEU A 62 3.99 -15.58 2.20
N ASN A 63 4.61 -16.77 2.24
CA ASN A 63 5.71 -17.04 3.16
C ASN A 63 6.96 -16.20 2.86
N TRP A 64 7.28 -16.00 1.58
CA TRP A 64 8.37 -15.12 1.15
C TRP A 64 8.13 -13.68 1.58
N LEU A 65 6.91 -13.14 1.39
CA LEU A 65 6.54 -11.81 1.86
C LEU A 65 6.74 -11.67 3.36
N LYS A 66 6.21 -12.62 4.15
CA LYS A 66 6.37 -12.64 5.61
C LYS A 66 7.85 -12.62 6.01
N ALA A 67 8.67 -13.44 5.37
CA ALA A 67 10.11 -13.49 5.63
C ALA A 67 10.80 -12.15 5.33
N LYS A 68 10.40 -11.44 4.26
CA LYS A 68 10.92 -10.10 3.96
C LYS A 68 10.58 -9.09 5.05
N TYR A 69 9.32 -9.02 5.46
CA TYR A 69 8.91 -8.14 6.56
C TYR A 69 9.64 -8.46 7.87
N GLN A 70 9.80 -9.74 8.20
CA GLN A 70 10.58 -10.16 9.37
C GLN A 70 12.06 -9.74 9.25
N SER A 71 12.67 -9.85 8.07
CA SER A 71 14.04 -9.40 7.83
C SER A 71 14.22 -7.88 7.95
N TYR A 72 13.15 -7.11 7.73
CA TYR A 72 13.12 -5.66 7.97
C TYR A 72 12.83 -5.31 9.43
N GLY A 73 12.67 -6.30 10.32
CA GLY A 73 12.42 -6.10 11.74
C GLY A 73 10.97 -5.86 12.12
N TYR A 74 10.00 -6.20 11.26
CA TYR A 74 8.59 -6.24 11.68
C TYR A 74 8.34 -7.46 12.57
N THR A 75 7.67 -7.23 13.69
CA THR A 75 7.38 -8.28 14.69
C THR A 75 6.13 -9.08 14.33
N ALA A 76 5.97 -10.27 14.94
CA ALA A 76 4.81 -11.13 14.70
C ALA A 76 3.47 -10.44 15.01
N SER A 77 3.42 -9.54 16.00
CA SER A 77 2.20 -8.78 16.33
C SER A 77 1.82 -7.75 15.27
N GLN A 78 2.74 -7.41 14.37
CA GLN A 78 2.49 -6.47 13.27
C GLN A 78 2.06 -7.17 11.98
N ILE A 79 2.22 -8.50 11.88
CA ILE A 79 1.97 -9.30 10.69
C ILE A 79 0.72 -10.13 10.90
N VAL A 80 -0.32 -9.86 10.10
CA VAL A 80 -1.61 -10.56 10.17
C VAL A 80 -1.86 -11.27 8.84
N GLU A 81 -2.21 -12.55 8.93
CA GLU A 81 -2.78 -13.30 7.82
C GLU A 81 -4.31 -13.20 7.89
N ASP A 82 -4.93 -12.89 6.76
CA ASP A 82 -6.38 -12.73 6.62
C ASP A 82 -6.91 -13.81 5.67
N PRO A 83 -7.30 -14.98 6.20
CA PRO A 83 -7.71 -16.13 5.40
C PRO A 83 -9.10 -15.95 4.80
N PHE A 84 -9.24 -16.33 3.54
CA PHE A 84 -10.51 -16.30 2.83
C PHE A 84 -10.69 -17.50 1.91
N THR A 85 -11.95 -17.78 1.55
CA THR A 85 -12.33 -18.84 0.62
C THR A 85 -13.34 -18.27 -0.37
N PHE A 86 -13.22 -18.66 -1.64
CA PHE A 86 -14.17 -18.30 -2.70
C PHE A 86 -14.41 -19.48 -3.66
N GLY A 87 -15.46 -19.36 -4.48
CA GLY A 87 -15.92 -20.47 -5.31
C GLY A 87 -16.35 -21.67 -4.45
N SER A 88 -16.10 -22.88 -4.94
CA SER A 88 -16.46 -24.11 -4.21
C SER A 88 -15.47 -24.51 -3.13
N SER A 89 -14.18 -24.15 -3.28
CA SER A 89 -13.11 -24.70 -2.43
C SER A 89 -11.76 -23.98 -2.49
N THR A 90 -11.65 -22.84 -3.19
CA THR A 90 -10.36 -22.15 -3.32
C THR A 90 -10.12 -21.26 -2.11
N SER A 91 -9.08 -21.58 -1.34
CA SER A 91 -8.71 -20.84 -0.13
C SER A 91 -7.33 -20.19 -0.30
N SER A 92 -7.19 -18.97 0.20
CA SER A 92 -5.92 -18.24 0.25
C SER A 92 -5.92 -17.25 1.41
N LYS A 93 -4.90 -16.39 1.48
CA LYS A 93 -4.72 -15.42 2.55
C LYS A 93 -4.26 -14.09 1.97
N ASN A 94 -4.78 -12.99 2.50
CA ASN A 94 -4.10 -11.71 2.37
C ASN A 94 -3.01 -11.60 3.46
N LEU A 95 -2.00 -10.78 3.20
CA LEU A 95 -0.99 -10.43 4.20
C LEU A 95 -1.08 -8.95 4.54
N ILE A 96 -1.26 -8.64 5.82
CA ILE A 96 -1.43 -7.27 6.33
C ILE A 96 -0.32 -6.97 7.33
N ILE A 97 0.46 -5.94 7.06
CA ILE A 97 1.48 -5.43 7.98
C ILE A 97 1.03 -4.08 8.51
N THR A 98 0.96 -3.94 9.83
CA THR A 98 0.59 -2.68 10.48
C THR A 98 1.81 -2.02 11.13
N LYS A 99 2.14 -0.82 10.67
CA LYS A 99 3.05 0.11 11.35
C LYS A 99 2.22 1.16 12.09
N THR A 100 2.34 1.21 13.41
CA THR A 100 1.56 2.13 14.24
C THR A 100 2.04 3.58 14.08
N GLY A 101 1.10 4.50 13.91
CA GLY A 101 1.34 5.95 13.90
C GLY A 101 1.48 6.53 15.30
N THR A 102 2.14 7.68 15.42
CA THR A 102 2.46 8.31 16.70
C THR A 102 1.39 9.27 17.20
N VAL A 103 0.51 9.78 16.32
CA VAL A 103 -0.50 10.80 16.66
C VAL A 103 -1.91 10.24 16.51
N TYR A 104 -2.18 9.54 15.41
CA TYR A 104 -3.48 8.96 15.08
C TYR A 104 -3.35 7.44 14.85
N PRO A 105 -3.07 6.64 15.91
CA PRO A 105 -2.78 5.21 15.77
C PRO A 105 -3.95 4.38 15.20
N ASN A 106 -5.18 4.88 15.34
CA ASN A 106 -6.40 4.24 14.83
C ASN A 106 -6.91 4.83 13.51
N THR A 107 -6.08 5.64 12.83
CA THR A 107 -6.37 6.17 11.50
C THR A 107 -5.30 5.67 10.52
N TYR A 108 -5.74 5.13 9.39
CA TYR A 108 -4.90 4.31 8.53
C TYR A 108 -4.70 4.92 7.14
N VAL A 109 -3.44 4.93 6.70
CA VAL A 109 -3.08 4.98 5.28
C VAL A 109 -2.81 3.55 4.82
N ILE A 110 -3.42 3.14 3.72
CA ILE A 110 -3.21 1.81 3.13
C ILE A 110 -2.33 1.95 1.90
N ILE A 111 -1.30 1.12 1.81
CA ILE A 111 -0.47 0.95 0.60
C ILE A 111 -0.58 -0.54 0.24
N CYS A 112 -1.18 -0.84 -0.90
CA CYS A 112 -1.54 -2.21 -1.26
C CYS A 112 -1.30 -2.56 -2.72
N GLY A 113 -1.34 -3.84 -3.00
CA GLY A 113 -1.24 -4.47 -4.33
C GLY A 113 -1.55 -5.96 -4.19
N HIS A 114 -1.48 -6.71 -5.27
CA HIS A 114 -1.67 -8.16 -5.23
C HIS A 114 -0.39 -8.93 -5.51
N TYR A 115 -0.33 -10.16 -5.02
CA TYR A 115 0.84 -11.03 -5.16
C TYR A 115 0.53 -12.34 -5.92
N ASP A 116 -0.75 -12.62 -6.20
CA ASP A 116 -1.14 -13.74 -7.06
C ASP A 116 -0.95 -13.42 -8.55
N THR A 117 -0.87 -14.47 -9.37
CA THR A 117 -0.67 -14.38 -10.83
C THR A 117 -1.43 -15.50 -11.54
N ILE A 118 -1.80 -15.33 -12.82
CA ILE A 118 -2.41 -16.40 -13.64
C ILE A 118 -1.46 -17.00 -14.67
N THR A 119 -1.08 -16.25 -15.71
CA THR A 119 -0.48 -16.85 -16.93
C THR A 119 1.06 -16.85 -16.91
N GLY A 120 1.69 -16.20 -15.91
CA GLY A 120 3.14 -16.08 -15.85
C GLY A 120 3.70 -15.77 -14.47
N PRO A 121 5.04 -15.59 -14.37
CA PRO A 121 5.72 -15.28 -13.12
C PRO A 121 5.27 -13.97 -12.47
N GLY A 122 4.64 -13.09 -13.25
CA GLY A 122 4.00 -11.87 -12.78
C GLY A 122 4.96 -10.77 -12.32
N VAL A 123 6.14 -10.65 -12.96
CA VAL A 123 7.15 -9.66 -12.55
C VAL A 123 6.62 -8.23 -12.69
N SER A 124 5.92 -7.93 -13.80
CA SER A 124 5.21 -6.65 -13.94
C SER A 124 3.90 -6.67 -13.17
N ASP A 125 3.08 -7.68 -13.42
CA ASP A 125 1.73 -7.87 -12.86
C ASP A 125 1.70 -9.04 -11.85
N ASN A 126 1.79 -8.81 -10.55
CA ASN A 126 2.04 -7.51 -9.90
C ASN A 126 3.23 -7.55 -8.93
N GLY A 127 4.31 -8.18 -9.40
CA GLY A 127 5.62 -8.16 -8.77
C GLY A 127 6.19 -6.76 -8.62
N SER A 128 5.87 -5.84 -9.54
CA SER A 128 6.26 -4.43 -9.49
C SER A 128 5.66 -3.72 -8.27
N GLY A 129 4.33 -3.76 -8.12
CA GLY A 129 3.63 -3.19 -6.97
C GLY A 129 4.05 -3.87 -5.66
N THR A 130 4.11 -5.21 -5.65
CA THR A 130 4.60 -5.99 -4.50
C THR A 130 6.00 -5.53 -4.05
N SER A 131 6.92 -5.31 -5.00
CA SER A 131 8.28 -4.88 -4.71
C SER A 131 8.34 -3.46 -4.18
N ILE A 132 7.55 -2.52 -4.72
CA ILE A 132 7.47 -1.14 -4.22
C ILE A 132 6.89 -1.11 -2.80
N ILE A 133 5.86 -1.92 -2.50
CA ILE A 133 5.28 -2.01 -1.15
C ILE A 133 6.33 -2.47 -0.14
N LEU A 134 7.13 -3.50 -0.48
CA LEU A 134 8.22 -3.99 0.36
C LEU A 134 9.30 -2.92 0.58
N GLU A 135 9.72 -2.21 -0.46
CA GLU A 135 10.74 -1.17 -0.36
C GLU A 135 10.24 0.04 0.46
N ALA A 136 8.99 0.44 0.28
CA ALA A 136 8.34 1.47 1.10
C ALA A 136 8.29 1.04 2.57
N ALA A 137 7.93 -0.22 2.85
CA ALA A 137 7.89 -0.75 4.20
C ALA A 137 9.27 -0.82 4.85
N ARG A 138 10.32 -1.15 4.09
CA ARG A 138 11.72 -1.14 4.55
C ARG A 138 12.17 0.27 4.93
N ILE A 139 11.94 1.24 4.04
CA ILE A 139 12.36 2.63 4.23
C ILE A 139 11.60 3.31 5.38
N LEU A 140 10.31 3.04 5.50
CA LEU A 140 9.45 3.69 6.50
C LEU A 140 9.48 3.01 7.87
N LYS A 141 10.12 1.83 8.01
CA LYS A 141 10.07 0.99 9.21
C LYS A 141 10.25 1.75 10.52
N ASP A 142 11.29 2.60 10.60
CA ASP A 142 11.62 3.36 11.82
C ASP A 142 11.35 4.87 11.67
N VAL A 143 10.66 5.27 10.60
CA VAL A 143 10.24 6.66 10.41
C VAL A 143 8.96 6.92 11.23
N PRO A 144 8.95 7.88 12.17
CA PRO A 144 7.71 8.28 12.83
C PRO A 144 6.71 8.83 11.81
N THR A 145 5.48 8.32 11.85
CA THR A 145 4.38 8.74 10.99
C THR A 145 3.19 9.10 11.87
N GLU A 146 2.48 10.18 11.56
CA GLU A 146 1.33 10.59 12.38
C GLU A 146 0.23 9.52 12.36
N TYR A 147 -0.08 9.00 11.16
CA TYR A 147 -1.05 7.95 10.92
C TYR A 147 -0.40 6.56 10.93
N SER A 148 -1.19 5.55 11.26
CA SER A 148 -0.79 4.15 11.05
C SER A 148 -0.75 3.83 9.56
N ILE A 149 0.19 2.98 9.15
CA ILE A 149 0.29 2.49 7.78
C ILE A 149 -0.04 1.00 7.76
N LYS A 150 -0.92 0.59 6.85
CA LYS A 150 -1.13 -0.81 6.51
C LYS A 150 -0.49 -1.09 5.15
N PHE A 151 0.51 -1.96 5.13
CA PHE A 151 1.04 -2.54 3.89
C PHE A 151 0.29 -3.84 3.64
N ILE A 152 -0.43 -3.94 2.53
CA ILE A 152 -1.31 -5.08 2.26
C ILE A 152 -0.94 -5.74 0.93
N HIS A 153 -0.74 -7.05 0.97
CA HIS A 153 -0.58 -7.88 -0.23
C HIS A 153 -1.81 -8.78 -0.33
N PHE A 154 -2.64 -8.51 -1.34
CA PHE A 154 -3.85 -9.28 -1.60
C PHE A 154 -3.53 -10.51 -2.44
N SER A 155 -4.25 -11.60 -2.17
CA SER A 155 -4.36 -12.73 -3.12
C SER A 155 -5.73 -12.66 -3.78
N GLY A 156 -5.90 -13.31 -4.93
CA GLY A 156 -7.21 -13.47 -5.55
C GLY A 156 -7.63 -12.29 -6.40
N GLU A 157 -6.74 -11.34 -6.69
CA GLU A 157 -7.03 -10.20 -7.58
C GLU A 157 -7.42 -10.71 -8.96
N GLU A 158 -6.59 -11.61 -9.49
CA GLU A 158 -6.68 -12.12 -10.85
C GLU A 158 -7.90 -13.04 -11.06
N GLN A 159 -8.54 -13.48 -9.97
CA GLN A 159 -9.81 -14.24 -9.99
C GLN A 159 -11.01 -13.38 -9.60
N GLY A 160 -10.90 -12.06 -9.77
CA GLY A 160 -11.98 -11.11 -9.55
C GLY A 160 -11.98 -10.50 -8.14
N LEU A 161 -10.83 -9.97 -7.72
CA LEU A 161 -10.68 -9.15 -6.50
C LEU A 161 -11.07 -9.87 -5.19
N GLN A 162 -10.93 -11.19 -5.13
CA GLN A 162 -11.47 -12.02 -4.06
C GLN A 162 -10.92 -11.64 -2.68
N GLY A 163 -9.59 -11.48 -2.56
CA GLY A 163 -8.96 -11.13 -1.30
C GLY A 163 -9.25 -9.71 -0.85
N SER A 164 -9.20 -8.72 -1.76
CA SER A 164 -9.49 -7.33 -1.41
C SER A 164 -10.97 -7.12 -1.07
N ALA A 165 -11.89 -7.77 -1.81
CA ALA A 165 -13.31 -7.79 -1.48
C ALA A 165 -13.57 -8.44 -0.11
N HIS A 166 -12.90 -9.56 0.20
CA HIS A 166 -12.96 -10.16 1.52
C HIS A 166 -12.54 -9.16 2.60
N TYR A 167 -11.35 -8.57 2.47
CA TYR A 167 -10.81 -7.60 3.44
C TYR A 167 -11.77 -6.43 3.69
N VAL A 168 -12.38 -5.88 2.64
CA VAL A 168 -13.37 -4.81 2.78
C VAL A 168 -14.59 -5.28 3.57
N ASN A 169 -15.12 -6.46 3.25
CA ASN A 169 -16.38 -6.96 3.82
C ASN A 169 -16.24 -7.60 5.21
N SER A 170 -15.04 -8.00 5.64
CA SER A 170 -14.79 -8.66 6.93
C SER A 170 -14.00 -7.79 7.92
N VAL A 171 -13.10 -6.94 7.42
CA VAL A 171 -12.19 -6.13 8.24
C VAL A 171 -12.56 -4.65 8.21
N VAL A 172 -12.82 -4.08 7.04
CA VAL A 172 -13.17 -2.64 6.94
C VAL A 172 -14.60 -2.38 7.39
N PHE A 173 -15.52 -3.28 7.04
CA PHE A 173 -16.91 -3.25 7.45
C PHE A 173 -17.27 -4.54 8.16
N GLN A 174 -18.09 -4.43 9.20
CA GLN A 174 -18.74 -5.57 9.87
C GLN A 174 -20.20 -5.19 10.09
N ASN A 175 -21.13 -6.02 9.59
CA ASN A 175 -22.57 -5.74 9.64
C ASN A 175 -22.93 -4.34 9.12
N SER A 176 -22.34 -3.93 8.00
CA SER A 176 -22.49 -2.60 7.39
C SER A 176 -21.98 -1.42 8.24
N VAL A 177 -21.32 -1.68 9.37
CA VAL A 177 -20.68 -0.66 10.21
C VAL A 177 -19.19 -0.61 9.88
N ARG A 178 -18.69 0.58 9.54
CA ARG A 178 -17.26 0.83 9.30
C ARG A 178 -16.47 0.62 10.59
N GLN A 179 -15.48 -0.28 10.53
CA GLN A 179 -14.59 -0.61 11.65
C GLN A 179 -13.25 0.14 11.57
N LEU A 180 -12.80 0.50 10.35
CA LEU A 180 -11.52 1.17 10.14
C LEU A 180 -11.70 2.63 9.68
N ASN A 181 -11.02 3.55 10.37
CA ASN A 181 -10.88 4.92 9.91
C ASN A 181 -9.74 5.01 8.88
N ILE A 182 -10.08 4.94 7.59
CA ILE A 182 -9.12 4.98 6.49
C ILE A 182 -9.04 6.40 5.94
N LYS A 183 -7.83 6.97 5.93
CA LYS A 183 -7.56 8.32 5.42
C LYS A 183 -7.27 8.31 3.92
N LEU A 184 -6.56 7.28 3.45
CA LEU A 184 -6.08 7.18 2.07
C LEU A 184 -5.76 5.72 1.73
N VAL A 185 -5.95 5.36 0.46
CA VAL A 185 -5.56 4.06 -0.11
C VAL A 185 -4.72 4.33 -1.36
N PHE A 186 -3.54 3.75 -1.42
CA PHE A 186 -2.70 3.66 -2.61
C PHE A 186 -2.69 2.21 -3.09
N ASN A 187 -3.27 1.95 -4.26
CA ASN A 187 -3.14 0.67 -4.94
C ASN A 187 -2.01 0.77 -5.97
N LEU A 188 -0.99 -0.08 -5.85
CA LEU A 188 0.16 -0.17 -6.73
C LEU A 188 0.03 -1.42 -7.58
N ASP A 189 -0.18 -1.22 -8.87
CA ASP A 189 -0.45 -2.29 -9.82
C ASP A 189 0.13 -1.96 -11.19
N GLN A 190 1.11 -2.77 -11.62
CA GLN A 190 1.91 -2.54 -12.83
C GLN A 190 2.60 -1.16 -12.88
N VAL A 191 3.67 -1.00 -12.10
CA VAL A 191 4.39 0.26 -11.85
C VAL A 191 5.85 0.27 -12.33
#